data_AF-A0AAJ5YPE5-F1
#
_entry.id   AF-A0AAJ5YPE5-F1
#
_cell.length_a   1.000
_cell.length_b   1.000
_cell.length_c   1.000
_cell.angle_alpha   90.00
_cell.angle_beta   90.00
_cell.angle_gamma   90.00
#
_symmetry.space_group_name_H-M   'P 1'
#
loop_
_entity.id
_entity.type
_entity.pdbx_description
1 polymer ?
#
loop_
_entity_poly.entity_id
_entity_poly.type
_entity_poly.pdbx_seq_one_letter_code
_entity_poly.pdbx_strand_id
1 'polypeptide(L)'
;MDGQVLAASLARMTQSTKQSVQALHRDSDQRDRIVRELSDDKREKSLEQVAGLVTDTQTNLGEIRDELNSFHAQLTTASDHINHLQDTLHTLNIRVKDQTEAEAQFSGWTHSATLSPSVVRTVLHTPIEKDIHAWVEAVAAIERQLRFVFSAEIETDNQATSQDCAWTQVRMVAEQSRLLAIARIRPHLISLLQPLRASVATSLPVLQFSVLLPHHQPLYQFLASQAPRAAVEVQLAYVNATRLYYETAFRRYVRELKRILARWHEATGNIASAAKREPAFPEERLQFAFPYTAKAPAVLAYLSEDVSYRASPEHIFHTFALVFSDTSCAEYAFLARFLSGVGMNDMPATLPPSYMLSLTAAEAEEQKSHQAVTIETWRQVMEPAIFYLQEFREAVLALPSIPVTALLLTITLTSSLLDTIRARNCMHPDLESIYMRHLLDAWPLVARSFDREVQALKLLVVGSSSSARTSSLLERWTGWNESSTDLAADGSDPSEALQRVIDAYIAMYTACARFIRKTAQLNDAI
;
A
#
# COMPACT_ATOMS: atom_id res chain seq x y z
N MET A 1 -133.92 -57.56 -66.74
CA MET A 1 -135.04 -57.29 -67.67
C MET A 1 -134.64 -56.40 -68.86
N ASP A 2 -133.34 -56.30 -69.25
CA ASP A 2 -132.94 -55.56 -70.46
C ASP A 2 -132.03 -56.36 -71.43
N GLY A 3 -131.96 -57.69 -71.27
CA GLY A 3 -131.17 -58.55 -72.16
C GLY A 3 -131.77 -58.69 -73.58
N GLN A 4 -133.09 -58.57 -73.73
CA GLN A 4 -133.77 -58.65 -75.03
C GLN A 4 -133.84 -57.29 -75.75
N VAL A 5 -133.78 -56.17 -75.03
CA VAL A 5 -133.75 -54.82 -75.64
C VAL A 5 -132.39 -54.52 -76.25
N LEU A 6 -131.30 -54.96 -75.60
CA LEU A 6 -129.94 -54.75 -76.08
C LEU A 6 -129.65 -55.52 -77.39
N ALA A 7 -130.20 -56.73 -77.54
CA ALA A 7 -130.05 -57.53 -78.77
C ALA A 7 -130.81 -56.89 -79.95
N ALA A 8 -131.99 -56.30 -79.71
CA ALA A 8 -132.76 -55.60 -80.74
C ALA A 8 -132.14 -54.25 -81.15
N SER A 9 -131.55 -53.51 -80.21
CA SER A 9 -130.83 -52.26 -80.51
C SER A 9 -129.50 -52.51 -81.23
N LEU A 10 -128.77 -53.58 -80.87
CA LEU A 10 -127.58 -54.01 -81.60
C LEU A 10 -127.91 -54.50 -83.02
N ALA A 11 -129.02 -55.23 -83.21
CA ALA A 11 -129.48 -55.66 -84.53
C ALA A 11 -129.89 -54.47 -85.44
N ARG A 12 -130.47 -53.40 -84.89
CA ARG A 12 -130.80 -52.18 -85.66
C ARG A 12 -129.56 -51.31 -85.98
N MET A 13 -128.55 -51.24 -85.11
CA MET A 13 -127.30 -50.54 -85.43
C MET A 13 -126.45 -51.27 -86.48
N THR A 14 -126.54 -52.61 -86.52
CA THR A 14 -125.74 -53.46 -87.43
C THR A 14 -126.29 -53.59 -88.85
N GLN A 15 -127.57 -53.24 -89.10
CA GLN A 15 -128.12 -53.18 -90.45
C GLN A 15 -127.99 -51.82 -91.14
N SER A 16 -127.68 -50.73 -90.41
CA SER A 16 -127.58 -49.37 -90.98
C SER A 16 -126.16 -48.83 -91.15
N THR A 17 -125.13 -49.52 -90.66
CA THR A 17 -123.73 -49.05 -90.75
C THR A 17 -122.78 -50.24 -90.88
N LYS A 18 -122.18 -50.42 -92.06
CA LYS A 18 -121.21 -51.49 -92.34
C LYS A 18 -119.91 -51.23 -91.58
N GLN A 19 -119.78 -51.74 -90.35
CA GLN A 19 -118.50 -52.04 -89.68
C GLN A 19 -118.75 -52.82 -88.36
N SER A 20 -117.89 -53.81 -88.08
CA SER A 20 -118.01 -54.77 -86.97
C SER A 20 -117.37 -54.26 -85.66
N VAL A 21 -117.98 -54.62 -84.54
CA VAL A 21 -117.73 -54.24 -83.14
C VAL A 21 -116.28 -54.44 -82.66
N GLN A 22 -115.46 -55.25 -83.33
CA GLN A 22 -114.04 -55.45 -83.00
C GLN A 22 -113.14 -54.23 -83.31
N ALA A 23 -113.59 -53.28 -84.14
CA ALA A 23 -112.81 -52.09 -84.48
C ALA A 23 -112.90 -51.00 -83.40
N LEU A 24 -114.03 -50.89 -82.68
CA LEU A 24 -114.26 -49.84 -81.67
C LEU A 24 -113.61 -50.14 -80.31
N HIS A 25 -113.41 -51.41 -79.95
CA HIS A 25 -112.70 -51.77 -78.72
C HIS A 25 -111.18 -51.57 -78.82
N ARG A 26 -110.58 -51.80 -79.99
CA ARG A 26 -109.15 -51.58 -80.20
C ARG A 26 -108.76 -50.10 -80.12
N ASP A 27 -109.61 -49.18 -80.57
CA ASP A 27 -109.33 -47.74 -80.54
C ASP A 27 -109.44 -47.14 -79.12
N SER A 28 -110.33 -47.68 -78.28
CA SER A 28 -110.48 -47.24 -76.87
C SER A 28 -109.31 -47.72 -75.99
N ASP A 29 -108.88 -48.97 -76.14
CA ASP A 29 -107.78 -49.55 -75.34
C ASP A 29 -106.41 -48.92 -75.68
N GLN A 30 -106.25 -48.43 -76.91
CA GLN A 30 -105.00 -47.77 -77.34
C GLN A 30 -104.89 -46.33 -76.79
N ARG A 31 -106.02 -45.62 -76.63
CA ARG A 31 -106.04 -44.28 -76.03
C ARG A 31 -105.72 -44.30 -74.53
N ASP A 32 -106.26 -45.26 -73.78
CA ASP A 32 -106.05 -45.34 -72.32
C ASP A 32 -104.63 -45.78 -71.94
N ARG A 33 -103.92 -46.52 -72.80
CA ARG A 33 -102.50 -46.88 -72.60
C ARG A 33 -101.58 -45.67 -72.80
N ILE A 34 -101.84 -44.88 -73.84
CA ILE A 34 -101.05 -43.67 -74.15
C ILE A 34 -101.19 -42.61 -73.04
N VAL A 35 -102.39 -42.46 -72.46
CA VAL A 35 -102.61 -41.46 -71.39
C VAL A 35 -101.94 -41.85 -70.07
N ARG A 36 -101.87 -43.15 -69.73
CA ARG A 36 -101.14 -43.62 -68.53
C ARG A 36 -99.63 -43.51 -68.71
N GLU A 37 -99.09 -43.93 -69.87
CA GLU A 37 -97.67 -43.76 -70.19
C GLU A 37 -97.24 -42.29 -70.12
N LEU A 38 -98.02 -41.35 -70.67
CA LEU A 38 -97.68 -39.91 -70.61
C LEU A 38 -97.75 -39.28 -69.21
N SER A 39 -98.50 -39.87 -68.27
CA SER A 39 -98.64 -39.39 -66.90
C SER A 39 -97.55 -39.95 -65.99
N ASP A 40 -97.18 -41.21 -66.20
CA ASP A 40 -96.07 -41.87 -65.50
C ASP A 40 -94.72 -41.31 -65.97
N ASP A 41 -94.56 -41.05 -67.27
CA ASP A 41 -93.35 -40.47 -67.87
C ASP A 41 -93.11 -39.00 -67.41
N LYS A 42 -94.17 -38.27 -67.03
CA LYS A 42 -94.04 -36.93 -66.41
C LYS A 42 -93.67 -36.97 -64.93
N ARG A 43 -94.16 -37.97 -64.19
CA ARG A 43 -93.82 -38.17 -62.77
C ARG A 43 -92.40 -38.71 -62.62
N GLU A 44 -91.98 -39.61 -63.50
CA GLU A 44 -90.61 -40.14 -63.58
C GLU A 44 -89.62 -39.00 -63.84
N LYS A 45 -89.87 -38.14 -64.84
CA LYS A 45 -89.02 -36.96 -65.11
C LYS A 45 -88.93 -35.97 -63.95
N SER A 46 -90.00 -35.79 -63.16
CA SER A 46 -90.00 -34.89 -62.01
C SER A 46 -89.25 -35.49 -60.82
N LEU A 47 -89.38 -36.81 -60.59
CA LEU A 47 -88.64 -37.52 -59.55
C LEU A 47 -87.16 -37.65 -59.91
N GLU A 48 -86.82 -37.82 -61.19
CA GLU A 48 -85.44 -37.77 -61.70
C GLU A 48 -84.81 -36.38 -61.50
N GLN A 49 -85.57 -35.30 -61.73
CA GLN A 49 -85.08 -33.93 -61.45
C GLN A 49 -84.84 -33.68 -59.95
N VAL A 50 -85.74 -34.13 -59.08
CA VAL A 50 -85.55 -33.97 -57.62
C VAL A 50 -84.44 -34.88 -57.11
N ALA A 51 -84.34 -36.12 -57.61
CA ALA A 51 -83.23 -36.99 -57.31
C ALA A 51 -81.89 -36.38 -57.77
N GLY A 52 -81.87 -35.76 -58.96
CA GLY A 52 -80.74 -34.97 -59.47
C GLY A 52 -80.35 -33.82 -58.54
N LEU A 53 -81.30 -33.03 -58.09
CA LEU A 53 -81.04 -31.93 -57.14
C LEU A 53 -80.57 -32.42 -55.75
N VAL A 54 -81.07 -33.57 -55.30
CA VAL A 54 -80.61 -34.19 -54.04
C VAL A 54 -79.21 -34.76 -54.20
N THR A 55 -78.88 -35.36 -55.35
CA THR A 55 -77.51 -35.80 -55.63
C THR A 55 -76.57 -34.60 -55.76
N ASP A 56 -76.98 -33.51 -56.40
CA ASP A 56 -76.18 -32.30 -56.56
C ASP A 56 -75.93 -31.59 -55.21
N THR A 57 -76.93 -31.57 -54.33
CA THR A 57 -76.73 -31.02 -52.97
C THR A 57 -75.89 -31.93 -52.09
N GLN A 58 -75.97 -33.25 -52.26
CA GLN A 58 -75.08 -34.20 -51.58
C GLN A 58 -73.65 -34.13 -52.08
N THR A 59 -73.43 -33.95 -53.39
CA THR A 59 -72.08 -33.74 -53.94
C THR A 59 -71.51 -32.42 -53.46
N ASN A 60 -72.28 -31.33 -53.48
CA ASN A 60 -71.81 -30.03 -52.99
C ASN A 60 -71.51 -30.05 -51.47
N LEU A 61 -72.32 -30.74 -50.66
CA LEU A 61 -72.02 -30.93 -49.24
C LEU A 61 -70.81 -31.84 -49.02
N GLY A 62 -70.59 -32.82 -49.90
CA GLY A 62 -69.38 -33.64 -49.95
C GLY A 62 -68.14 -32.80 -50.27
N GLU A 63 -68.22 -31.94 -51.29
CA GLU A 63 -67.16 -31.01 -51.68
C GLU A 63 -66.83 -30.03 -50.56
N ILE A 64 -67.83 -29.40 -49.94
CA ILE A 64 -67.60 -28.52 -48.78
C ILE A 64 -67.00 -29.31 -47.63
N ARG A 65 -67.45 -30.55 -47.37
CA ARG A 65 -66.87 -31.39 -46.31
C ARG A 65 -65.41 -31.72 -46.59
N ASP A 66 -65.07 -32.02 -47.83
CA ASP A 66 -63.70 -32.35 -48.23
C ASP A 66 -62.80 -31.10 -48.21
N GLU A 67 -63.32 -29.93 -48.59
CA GLU A 67 -62.66 -28.64 -48.42
C GLU A 67 -62.45 -28.30 -46.93
N LEU A 68 -63.44 -28.56 -46.07
CA LEU A 68 -63.35 -28.30 -44.62
C LEU A 68 -62.39 -29.28 -43.94
N ASN A 69 -62.38 -30.55 -44.36
CA ASN A 69 -61.41 -31.54 -43.89
C ASN A 69 -59.99 -31.20 -44.37
N SER A 70 -59.85 -30.74 -45.61
CA SER A 70 -58.59 -30.22 -46.15
C SER A 70 -58.12 -28.99 -45.38
N PHE A 71 -59.02 -28.05 -45.07
CA PHE A 71 -58.71 -26.86 -44.28
C PHE A 71 -58.32 -27.23 -42.84
N HIS A 72 -59.04 -28.16 -42.21
CA HIS A 72 -58.69 -28.64 -40.86
C HIS A 72 -57.33 -29.33 -40.87
N ALA A 73 -57.04 -30.18 -41.86
CA ALA A 73 -55.73 -30.80 -42.03
C ALA A 73 -54.63 -29.75 -42.22
N GLN A 74 -54.86 -28.73 -43.04
CA GLN A 74 -53.93 -27.61 -43.21
C GLN A 74 -53.73 -26.81 -41.92
N LEU A 75 -54.77 -26.62 -41.09
CA LEU A 75 -54.66 -25.90 -39.82
C LEU A 75 -53.93 -26.70 -38.76
N THR A 76 -54.12 -28.03 -38.71
CA THR A 76 -53.33 -28.91 -37.85
C THR A 76 -51.87 -28.92 -38.29
N THR A 77 -51.60 -29.05 -39.60
CA THR A 77 -50.24 -28.98 -40.13
C THR A 77 -49.60 -27.61 -39.91
N ALA A 78 -50.34 -26.51 -40.05
CA ALA A 78 -49.84 -25.17 -39.75
C ALA A 78 -49.56 -25.01 -38.25
N SER A 79 -50.41 -25.56 -37.38
CA SER A 79 -50.19 -25.54 -35.92
C SER A 79 -48.96 -26.37 -35.53
N ASP A 80 -48.77 -27.53 -36.14
CA ASP A 80 -47.57 -28.37 -35.94
C ASP A 80 -46.30 -27.66 -36.42
N HIS A 81 -46.35 -26.96 -37.55
CA HIS A 81 -45.23 -26.12 -38.00
C HIS A 81 -44.97 -24.95 -37.05
N ILE A 82 -46.00 -24.32 -36.51
CA ILE A 82 -45.85 -23.24 -35.52
C ILE A 82 -45.22 -23.78 -34.23
N ASN A 83 -45.65 -24.94 -33.76
CA ASN A 83 -45.05 -25.60 -32.58
C ASN A 83 -43.59 -25.97 -32.83
N HIS A 84 -43.28 -26.56 -33.99
CA HIS A 84 -41.90 -26.85 -34.39
C HIS A 84 -41.06 -25.58 -34.52
N LEU A 85 -41.62 -24.49 -35.05
CA LEU A 85 -40.96 -23.18 -35.09
C LEU A 85 -40.73 -22.62 -33.68
N GLN A 86 -41.67 -22.80 -32.75
CA GLN A 86 -41.49 -22.37 -31.36
C GLN A 86 -40.41 -23.20 -30.65
N ASP A 87 -40.38 -24.52 -30.85
CA ASP A 87 -39.35 -25.40 -30.27
C ASP A 87 -37.96 -25.08 -30.83
N THR A 88 -37.87 -24.84 -32.15
CA THR A 88 -36.60 -24.42 -32.78
C THR A 88 -36.17 -23.03 -32.31
N LEU A 89 -37.09 -22.08 -32.16
CA LEU A 89 -36.78 -20.76 -31.60
C LEU A 89 -36.32 -20.86 -30.14
N HIS A 90 -36.95 -21.71 -29.33
CA HIS A 90 -36.55 -21.91 -27.93
C HIS A 90 -35.15 -22.53 -27.82
N THR A 91 -34.87 -23.58 -28.59
CA THR A 91 -33.55 -24.22 -28.62
C THR A 91 -32.46 -23.28 -29.15
N LEU A 92 -32.76 -22.46 -30.16
CA LEU A 92 -31.84 -21.41 -30.63
C LEU A 92 -31.60 -20.35 -29.55
N ASN A 93 -32.63 -19.92 -28.82
CA ASN A 93 -32.48 -18.94 -27.76
C ASN A 93 -31.61 -19.47 -26.60
N ILE A 94 -31.76 -20.74 -26.23
CA ILE A 94 -30.85 -21.39 -25.26
C ILE A 94 -29.42 -21.38 -25.81
N ARG A 95 -29.21 -21.80 -27.06
CA ARG A 95 -27.86 -21.80 -27.66
C ARG A 95 -27.22 -20.42 -27.72
N VAL A 96 -27.99 -19.38 -28.01
CA VAL A 96 -27.48 -18.00 -28.01
C VAL A 96 -27.07 -17.61 -26.60
N LYS A 97 -27.85 -17.94 -25.56
CA LYS A 97 -27.47 -17.68 -24.16
C LYS A 97 -26.19 -18.41 -23.79
N ASP A 98 -26.11 -19.71 -24.06
CA ASP A 98 -24.92 -20.52 -23.79
C ASP A 98 -23.69 -19.96 -24.52
N GLN A 99 -23.86 -19.49 -25.77
CA GLN A 99 -22.79 -18.84 -26.53
C GLN A 99 -22.36 -17.52 -25.92
N THR A 100 -23.30 -16.67 -25.47
CA THR A 100 -22.97 -15.40 -24.82
C THR A 100 -22.26 -15.60 -23.47
N GLU A 101 -22.65 -16.62 -22.70
CA GLU A 101 -21.99 -16.97 -21.44
C GLU A 101 -20.58 -17.52 -21.69
N ALA A 102 -20.43 -18.40 -22.69
CA ALA A 102 -19.13 -18.90 -23.12
C ALA A 102 -18.22 -17.78 -23.66
N GLU A 103 -18.77 -16.83 -24.42
CA GLU A 103 -18.05 -15.64 -24.89
C GLU A 103 -17.61 -14.75 -23.73
N ALA A 104 -18.46 -14.55 -22.72
CA ALA A 104 -18.10 -13.79 -21.52
C ALA A 104 -16.97 -14.49 -20.72
N GLN A 105 -17.03 -15.82 -20.58
CA GLN A 105 -15.99 -16.59 -19.90
C GLN A 105 -14.68 -16.57 -20.69
N PHE A 106 -14.75 -16.74 -22.01
CA PHE A 106 -13.58 -16.71 -22.88
C PHE A 106 -12.96 -15.31 -22.98
N SER A 107 -13.76 -14.25 -23.06
CA SER A 107 -13.25 -12.87 -23.02
C SER A 107 -12.60 -12.54 -21.67
N GLY A 108 -13.21 -12.96 -20.55
CA GLY A 108 -12.60 -12.83 -19.23
C GLY A 108 -11.26 -13.58 -19.11
N TRP A 109 -11.22 -14.80 -19.65
CA TRP A 109 -10.00 -15.61 -19.70
C TRP A 109 -8.92 -14.96 -20.57
N THR A 110 -9.26 -14.54 -21.79
CA THR A 110 -8.28 -13.91 -22.71
C THR A 110 -7.71 -12.63 -22.14
N HIS A 111 -8.54 -11.72 -21.58
CA HIS A 111 -8.02 -10.50 -20.95
C HIS A 111 -7.06 -10.77 -19.79
N SER A 112 -7.29 -11.84 -19.04
CA SER A 112 -6.43 -12.22 -17.90
C SER A 112 -5.17 -12.98 -18.34
N ALA A 113 -5.27 -13.77 -19.41
CA ALA A 113 -4.19 -14.59 -19.95
C ALA A 113 -3.23 -13.79 -20.86
N THR A 114 -3.73 -12.81 -21.60
CA THR A 114 -2.92 -12.04 -22.56
C THR A 114 -2.14 -10.93 -21.89
N LEU A 115 -0.82 -10.94 -22.12
CA LEU A 115 0.02 -9.79 -21.83
C LEU A 115 0.11 -8.89 -23.06
N SER A 116 -0.11 -7.59 -22.88
CA SER A 116 -0.05 -6.63 -23.99
C SER A 116 1.34 -6.66 -24.65
N PRO A 117 1.45 -6.73 -25.98
CA PRO A 117 2.75 -6.73 -26.68
C PRO A 117 3.59 -5.47 -26.40
N SER A 118 2.94 -4.37 -26.04
CA SER A 118 3.60 -3.13 -25.60
C SER A 118 4.46 -3.37 -24.35
N VAL A 119 3.93 -4.10 -23.36
CA VAL A 119 4.62 -4.45 -22.10
C VAL A 119 5.89 -5.26 -22.39
N VAL A 120 5.80 -6.27 -23.27
CA VAL A 120 6.98 -7.06 -23.67
C VAL A 120 8.04 -6.19 -24.33
N ARG A 121 7.63 -5.28 -25.23
CA ARG A 121 8.55 -4.36 -25.91
C ARG A 121 9.21 -3.39 -24.94
N THR A 122 8.47 -2.89 -23.94
CA THR A 122 9.01 -2.04 -22.88
C THR A 122 10.12 -2.78 -22.13
N VAL A 123 9.85 -4.00 -21.66
CA VAL A 123 10.82 -4.81 -20.90
C VAL A 123 12.06 -5.17 -21.74
N LEU A 124 11.89 -5.41 -23.05
CA LEU A 124 12.98 -5.89 -23.90
C LEU A 124 13.86 -4.76 -24.47
N HIS A 125 13.25 -3.65 -24.88
CA HIS A 125 13.92 -2.61 -25.65
C HIS A 125 14.11 -1.28 -24.91
N THR A 126 13.29 -0.98 -23.91
CA THR A 126 13.28 0.36 -23.28
C THR A 126 14.14 0.36 -22.03
N PRO A 127 15.20 1.18 -21.92
CA PRO A 127 15.95 1.28 -20.67
C PRO A 127 15.08 1.94 -19.59
N ILE A 128 15.22 1.49 -18.34
CA ILE A 128 14.37 1.92 -17.21
C ILE A 128 14.46 3.43 -16.96
N GLU A 129 15.62 4.03 -17.20
CA GLU A 129 15.88 5.46 -17.00
C GLU A 129 15.05 6.39 -17.88
N LYS A 130 14.59 5.93 -19.05
CA LYS A 130 13.86 6.77 -20.00
C LYS A 130 12.39 6.93 -19.63
N ASP A 131 11.73 5.83 -19.28
CA ASP A 131 10.27 5.78 -19.06
C ASP A 131 9.92 4.94 -17.82
N ILE A 132 10.14 5.49 -16.63
CA ILE A 132 9.93 4.77 -15.36
C ILE A 132 8.46 4.37 -15.16
N HIS A 133 7.52 5.27 -15.48
CA HIS A 133 6.08 5.00 -15.31
C HIS A 133 5.62 3.83 -16.18
N ALA A 134 6.10 3.74 -17.42
CA ALA A 134 5.80 2.61 -18.31
C ALA A 134 6.37 1.30 -17.76
N TRP A 135 7.53 1.34 -17.09
CA TRP A 135 8.12 0.19 -16.42
C TRP A 135 7.31 -0.25 -15.20
N VAL A 136 6.82 0.67 -14.37
CA VAL A 136 5.96 0.34 -13.22
C VAL A 136 4.64 -0.30 -13.69
N GLU A 137 4.01 0.26 -14.72
CA GLU A 137 2.79 -0.31 -15.30
C GLU A 137 3.05 -1.69 -15.94
N ALA A 138 4.15 -1.83 -16.67
CA ALA A 138 4.59 -3.10 -17.26
C ALA A 138 4.79 -4.18 -16.19
N VAL A 139 5.46 -3.84 -15.09
CA VAL A 139 5.70 -4.73 -13.95
C VAL A 139 4.39 -5.14 -13.27
N ALA A 140 3.47 -4.19 -13.05
CA ALA A 140 2.15 -4.50 -12.48
C ALA A 140 1.32 -5.41 -13.40
N ALA A 141 1.41 -5.24 -14.72
CA ALA A 141 0.76 -6.12 -15.70
C ALA A 141 1.34 -7.54 -15.67
N ILE A 142 2.67 -7.68 -15.61
CA ILE A 142 3.35 -8.98 -15.48
C ILE A 142 2.95 -9.66 -14.17
N GLU A 143 2.92 -8.96 -13.05
CA GLU A 143 2.55 -9.53 -11.76
C GLU A 143 1.07 -9.97 -11.71
N ARG A 144 0.17 -9.25 -12.40
CA ARG A 144 -1.23 -9.67 -12.56
C ARG A 144 -1.33 -10.98 -13.37
N GLN A 145 -0.55 -11.08 -14.45
CA GLN A 145 -0.52 -12.29 -15.28
C GLN A 145 0.09 -13.48 -14.52
N LEU A 146 1.17 -13.28 -13.76
CA LEU A 146 1.79 -14.33 -12.94
C LEU A 146 0.83 -14.84 -11.86
N ARG A 147 0.07 -13.94 -11.21
CA ARG A 147 -0.97 -14.33 -10.24
C ARG A 147 -2.06 -15.18 -10.89
N PHE A 148 -2.52 -14.80 -12.08
CA PHE A 148 -3.52 -15.56 -12.84
C PHE A 148 -3.02 -16.95 -13.23
N VAL A 149 -1.79 -17.05 -13.72
CA VAL A 149 -1.15 -18.34 -14.07
C VAL A 149 -1.04 -19.23 -12.82
N PHE A 150 -0.60 -18.66 -11.69
CA PHE A 150 -0.50 -19.40 -10.43
C PHE A 150 -1.86 -19.91 -9.92
N SER A 151 -2.92 -19.10 -9.98
CA SER A 151 -4.27 -19.56 -9.58
C SER A 151 -4.80 -20.68 -10.48
N ALA A 152 -4.56 -20.57 -11.79
CA ALA A 152 -4.99 -21.58 -12.75
C ALA A 152 -4.22 -22.91 -12.62
N GLU A 153 -2.95 -22.87 -12.23
CA GLU A 153 -2.16 -24.08 -11.93
C GLU A 153 -2.76 -24.88 -10.77
N ILE A 154 -3.26 -24.22 -9.72
CA ILE A 154 -3.91 -24.88 -8.58
C ILE A 154 -5.20 -25.60 -8.99
N GLU A 155 -5.92 -25.07 -9.98
CA GLU A 155 -7.19 -25.64 -10.46
C GLU A 155 -7.00 -26.79 -11.48
N THR A 156 -5.86 -26.83 -12.17
CA THR A 156 -5.61 -27.73 -13.32
C THR A 156 -4.76 -28.97 -13.02
N ASP A 157 -4.32 -29.17 -11.77
CA ASP A 157 -3.45 -30.27 -11.33
C ASP A 157 -3.99 -31.70 -11.61
N ASN A 158 -5.27 -31.82 -12.04
CA ASN A 158 -5.92 -33.08 -12.38
C ASN A 158 -6.05 -33.39 -13.89
N GLN A 159 -5.63 -32.51 -14.80
CA GLN A 159 -5.70 -32.78 -16.25
C GLN A 159 -4.32 -32.77 -16.88
N ALA A 160 -3.88 -33.93 -17.36
CA ALA A 160 -2.61 -34.13 -18.06
C ALA A 160 -2.48 -33.16 -19.25
N THR A 161 -1.77 -32.05 -19.04
CA THR A 161 -1.52 -31.02 -20.05
C THR A 161 -0.61 -31.56 -21.13
N SER A 162 -1.15 -31.69 -22.35
CA SER A 162 -0.38 -31.88 -23.57
C SER A 162 0.60 -30.71 -23.75
N GLN A 163 1.82 -31.02 -24.23
CA GLN A 163 2.95 -30.08 -24.31
C GLN A 163 2.67 -28.81 -25.14
N ASP A 164 1.69 -28.85 -26.05
CA ASP A 164 1.36 -27.77 -26.99
C ASP A 164 0.08 -26.96 -26.64
N CYS A 165 -0.45 -27.10 -25.42
CA CYS A 165 -1.64 -26.33 -25.05
C CYS A 165 -1.33 -24.82 -24.87
N ALA A 166 -2.31 -23.97 -25.19
CA ALA A 166 -2.19 -22.51 -25.07
C ALA A 166 -1.80 -22.05 -23.65
N TRP A 167 -2.20 -22.82 -22.63
CA TRP A 167 -1.80 -22.60 -21.24
C TRP A 167 -0.29 -22.71 -21.02
N THR A 168 0.35 -23.76 -21.55
CA THR A 168 1.81 -23.91 -21.48
C THR A 168 2.51 -22.71 -22.13
N GLN A 169 2.00 -22.22 -23.27
CA GLN A 169 2.57 -21.06 -23.95
C GLN A 169 2.43 -19.77 -23.11
N VAL A 170 1.25 -19.51 -22.54
CA VAL A 170 1.01 -18.35 -21.66
C VAL A 170 1.92 -18.39 -20.44
N ARG A 171 2.03 -19.56 -19.79
CA ARG A 171 2.95 -19.77 -18.66
C ARG A 171 4.39 -19.48 -19.06
N MET A 172 4.85 -20.02 -20.18
CA MET A 172 6.22 -19.82 -20.66
C MET A 172 6.52 -18.33 -20.95
N VAL A 173 5.59 -17.61 -21.57
CA VAL A 173 5.75 -16.18 -21.84
C VAL A 173 5.78 -15.36 -20.54
N ALA A 174 4.87 -15.65 -19.60
CA ALA A 174 4.85 -14.99 -18.30
C ALA A 174 6.18 -15.21 -17.55
N GLU A 175 6.66 -16.45 -17.52
CA GLU A 175 7.94 -16.82 -16.91
C GLU A 175 9.16 -16.15 -17.57
N GLN A 176 9.20 -16.11 -18.90
CA GLN A 176 10.27 -15.43 -19.63
C GLN A 176 10.24 -13.91 -19.37
N SER A 177 9.04 -13.30 -19.36
CA SER A 177 8.89 -11.88 -19.06
C SER A 177 9.35 -11.54 -17.64
N ARG A 178 9.05 -12.42 -16.67
CA ARG A 178 9.52 -12.34 -15.28
C ARG A 178 11.04 -12.33 -15.21
N LEU A 179 11.69 -13.33 -15.81
CA LEU A 179 13.15 -13.46 -15.80
C LEU A 179 13.85 -12.27 -16.48
N LEU A 180 13.31 -11.80 -17.60
CA LEU A 180 13.84 -10.62 -18.31
C LEU A 180 13.70 -9.35 -17.47
N ALA A 181 12.55 -9.14 -16.84
CA ALA A 181 12.32 -8.01 -15.95
C ALA A 181 13.31 -8.03 -14.77
N ILE A 182 13.47 -9.17 -14.10
CA ILE A 182 14.44 -9.33 -13.00
C ILE A 182 15.87 -9.01 -13.46
N ALA A 183 16.27 -9.53 -14.62
CA ALA A 183 17.61 -9.33 -15.17
C ALA A 183 17.93 -7.85 -15.48
N ARG A 184 16.91 -7.01 -15.72
CA ARG A 184 17.06 -5.58 -16.02
C ARG A 184 16.89 -4.69 -14.78
N ILE A 185 15.88 -4.96 -13.95
CA ILE A 185 15.58 -4.15 -12.77
C ILE A 185 16.70 -4.24 -11.74
N ARG A 186 17.21 -5.45 -11.46
CA ARG A 186 18.28 -5.65 -10.47
C ARG A 186 19.52 -4.78 -10.72
N PRO A 187 20.21 -4.86 -11.88
CA PRO A 187 21.41 -4.07 -12.11
C PRO A 187 21.12 -2.56 -12.14
N HIS A 188 19.92 -2.15 -12.57
CA HIS A 188 19.51 -0.74 -12.55
C HIS A 188 19.37 -0.20 -11.12
N LEU A 189 18.69 -0.93 -10.22
CA LEU A 189 18.59 -0.51 -8.83
C LEU A 189 19.97 -0.41 -8.16
N ILE A 190 20.87 -1.34 -8.48
CA ILE A 190 22.26 -1.31 -7.97
C ILE A 190 23.04 -0.11 -8.54
N SER A 191 22.85 0.24 -9.82
CA SER A 191 23.57 1.37 -10.42
C SER A 191 23.18 2.72 -9.82
N LEU A 192 21.94 2.88 -9.35
CA LEU A 192 21.48 4.08 -8.64
C LEU A 192 22.22 4.32 -7.32
N LEU A 193 22.76 3.26 -6.71
CA LEU A 193 23.50 3.32 -5.45
C LEU A 193 25.00 3.56 -5.65
N GLN A 194 25.50 3.42 -6.89
CA GLN A 194 26.92 3.59 -7.21
C GLN A 194 27.48 4.99 -6.86
N PRO A 195 26.75 6.11 -7.07
CA PRO A 195 27.24 7.44 -6.71
C PRO A 195 27.57 7.59 -5.21
N LEU A 196 26.80 6.94 -4.33
CA LEU A 196 27.02 6.98 -2.88
C LEU A 196 28.38 6.38 -2.49
N ARG A 197 28.90 5.45 -3.28
CA ARG A 197 30.21 4.82 -3.04
C ARG A 197 31.37 5.71 -3.46
N ALA A 198 31.14 6.63 -4.39
CA ALA A 198 32.18 7.47 -4.99
C ALA A 198 32.37 8.80 -4.24
N SER A 199 31.30 9.39 -3.72
CA SER A 199 31.37 10.69 -3.06
C SER A 199 30.31 10.86 -1.97
N VAL A 200 30.73 11.46 -0.86
CA VAL A 200 29.84 11.88 0.25
C VAL A 200 29.11 13.19 -0.08
N ALA A 201 29.43 13.83 -1.21
CA ALA A 201 28.77 15.08 -1.61
C ALA A 201 27.32 14.88 -2.09
N THR A 202 26.96 13.65 -2.49
CA THR A 202 25.57 13.32 -2.80
C THR A 202 24.77 13.23 -1.51
N SER A 203 23.78 14.09 -1.35
CA SER A 203 22.87 14.05 -0.20
C SER A 203 22.03 12.77 -0.23
N LEU A 204 22.37 11.80 0.61
CA LEU A 204 21.68 10.52 0.73
C LEU A 204 20.15 10.67 0.92
N PRO A 205 19.63 11.59 1.76
CA PRO A 205 18.19 11.77 1.91
C PRO A 205 17.46 12.18 0.62
N VAL A 206 18.12 12.94 -0.27
CA VAL A 206 17.51 13.31 -1.56
C VAL A 206 17.42 12.10 -2.47
N LEU A 207 18.46 11.25 -2.52
CA LEU A 207 18.42 10.01 -3.28
C LEU A 207 17.31 9.09 -2.78
N GLN A 208 17.17 8.94 -1.46
CA GLN A 208 16.16 8.11 -0.82
C GLN A 208 14.74 8.60 -1.07
N PHE A 209 14.43 9.84 -0.70
CA PHE A 209 13.05 10.32 -0.66
C PHE A 209 12.59 10.99 -1.96
N SER A 210 13.51 11.47 -2.82
CA SER A 210 13.14 12.10 -4.09
C SER A 210 13.29 11.19 -5.30
N VAL A 211 14.09 10.13 -5.22
CA VAL A 211 14.36 9.22 -6.37
C VAL A 211 13.92 7.79 -6.07
N LEU A 212 14.51 7.15 -5.06
CA LEU A 212 14.28 5.74 -4.78
C LEU A 212 12.83 5.46 -4.35
N LEU A 213 12.34 6.22 -3.36
CA LEU A 213 11.03 5.96 -2.77
C LEU A 213 9.88 6.24 -3.75
N PRO A 214 9.78 7.39 -4.44
CA PRO A 214 8.61 7.69 -5.28
C PRO A 214 8.55 6.85 -6.56
N HIS A 215 9.71 6.53 -7.15
CA HIS A 215 9.77 6.00 -8.51
C HIS A 215 10.24 4.55 -8.60
N HIS A 216 11.04 4.09 -7.64
CA HIS A 216 11.73 2.80 -7.74
C HIS A 216 11.28 1.78 -6.68
N GLN A 217 10.50 2.20 -5.68
CA GLN A 217 9.92 1.28 -4.70
C GLN A 217 9.05 0.19 -5.34
N PRO A 218 8.15 0.46 -6.31
CA PRO A 218 7.32 -0.60 -6.91
C PRO A 218 8.16 -1.65 -7.67
N LEU A 219 9.29 -1.22 -8.25
CA LEU A 219 10.22 -2.10 -8.93
C LEU A 219 10.95 -3.01 -7.93
N TYR A 220 11.31 -2.48 -6.76
CA TYR A 220 11.88 -3.29 -5.66
C TYR A 220 10.84 -4.26 -5.10
N GLN A 221 9.58 -3.82 -4.91
CA GLN A 221 8.50 -4.68 -4.42
C GLN A 221 8.27 -5.89 -5.34
N PHE A 222 8.29 -5.67 -6.66
CA PHE A 222 8.22 -6.76 -7.64
C PHE A 222 9.39 -7.73 -7.54
N LEU A 223 10.62 -7.23 -7.32
CA LEU A 223 11.75 -8.12 -7.08
C LEU A 223 11.57 -8.90 -5.77
N ALA A 224 11.07 -8.27 -4.71
CA ALA A 224 10.82 -8.93 -3.44
C ALA A 224 9.76 -10.04 -3.55
N SER A 225 8.70 -9.83 -4.35
CA SER A 225 7.63 -10.82 -4.55
C SER A 225 8.03 -11.96 -5.48
N GLN A 226 8.72 -11.67 -6.58
CA GLN A 226 9.03 -12.66 -7.62
C GLN A 226 10.41 -13.31 -7.51
N ALA A 227 11.39 -12.60 -6.95
CA ALA A 227 12.79 -13.03 -6.90
C ALA A 227 13.49 -12.55 -5.62
N PRO A 228 13.16 -13.12 -4.44
CA PRO A 228 13.65 -12.65 -3.15
C PRO A 228 15.19 -12.66 -3.06
N ARG A 229 15.86 -13.60 -3.74
CA ARG A 229 17.33 -13.62 -3.82
C ARG A 229 17.91 -12.36 -4.48
N ALA A 230 17.30 -11.90 -5.58
CA ALA A 230 17.73 -10.69 -6.27
C ALA A 230 17.40 -9.43 -5.45
N ALA A 231 16.28 -9.42 -4.73
CA ALA A 231 15.95 -8.33 -3.80
C ALA A 231 16.98 -8.21 -2.67
N VAL A 232 17.40 -9.34 -2.08
CA VAL A 232 18.44 -9.37 -1.04
C VAL A 232 19.77 -8.83 -1.57
N GLU A 233 20.13 -9.12 -2.83
CA GLU A 233 21.33 -8.53 -3.44
C GLU A 233 21.25 -7.00 -3.52
N VAL A 234 20.10 -6.44 -3.89
CA VAL A 234 19.87 -4.98 -3.91
C VAL A 234 19.92 -4.40 -2.50
N GLN A 235 19.28 -5.05 -1.53
CA GLN A 235 19.31 -4.67 -0.13
C GLN A 235 20.74 -4.65 0.43
N LEU A 236 21.55 -5.69 0.17
CA LEU A 236 22.95 -5.74 0.58
C LEU A 236 23.79 -4.67 -0.14
N ALA A 237 23.53 -4.39 -1.41
CA ALA A 237 24.20 -3.31 -2.13
C ALA A 237 23.88 -1.94 -1.48
N TYR A 238 22.62 -1.71 -1.10
CA TYR A 238 22.20 -0.52 -0.36
C TYR A 238 22.90 -0.42 1.00
N VAL A 239 22.87 -1.49 1.80
CA VAL A 239 23.50 -1.52 3.13
C VAL A 239 24.99 -1.19 3.03
N ASN A 240 25.70 -1.81 2.09
CA ASN A 240 27.14 -1.57 1.91
C ASN A 240 27.44 -0.14 1.45
N ALA A 241 26.63 0.42 0.55
CA ALA A 241 26.81 1.79 0.06
C ALA A 241 26.52 2.84 1.14
N THR A 242 25.42 2.69 1.85
CA THR A 242 25.00 3.61 2.93
C THR A 242 25.87 3.50 4.16
N ARG A 243 26.31 2.29 4.54
CA ARG A 243 27.29 2.09 5.61
C ARG A 243 28.59 2.86 5.33
N LEU A 244 29.14 2.77 4.12
CA LEU A 244 30.33 3.50 3.72
C LEU A 244 30.10 5.03 3.75
N TYR A 245 28.94 5.47 3.27
CA TYR A 245 28.53 6.87 3.32
C TYR A 245 28.49 7.39 4.76
N TYR A 246 27.85 6.67 5.68
CA TYR A 246 27.78 7.07 7.08
C TYR A 246 29.12 6.98 7.80
N GLU A 247 29.92 5.95 7.54
CA GLU A 247 31.25 5.84 8.10
C GLU A 247 32.09 7.07 7.74
N THR A 248 32.11 7.44 6.46
CA THR A 248 32.90 8.58 5.99
C THR A 248 32.35 9.92 6.50
N ALA A 249 31.04 10.13 6.47
CA ALA A 249 30.39 11.35 6.94
C ALA A 249 30.56 11.56 8.45
N PHE A 250 30.21 10.57 9.27
CA PHE A 250 30.30 10.66 10.73
C PHE A 250 31.75 10.72 11.21
N ARG A 251 32.67 9.95 10.60
CA ARG A 251 34.10 10.05 10.92
C ARG A 251 34.64 11.46 10.72
N ARG A 252 34.33 12.07 9.56
CA ARG A 252 34.76 13.43 9.26
C ARG A 252 34.14 14.42 10.24
N TYR A 253 32.84 14.30 10.50
CA TYR A 253 32.13 15.21 11.37
C TYR A 253 32.62 15.14 12.83
N VAL A 254 32.72 13.93 13.40
CA VAL A 254 33.23 13.73 14.76
C VAL A 254 34.66 14.22 14.91
N ARG A 255 35.53 14.02 13.90
CA ARG A 255 36.89 14.56 13.93
C ARG A 255 36.90 16.09 14.04
N GLU A 256 36.08 16.78 13.25
CA GLU A 256 36.01 18.25 13.30
C GLU A 256 35.36 18.74 14.60
N LEU A 257 34.34 18.05 15.11
CA LEU A 257 33.73 18.38 16.40
C LEU A 257 34.70 18.18 17.56
N LYS A 258 35.49 17.10 17.57
CA LYS A 258 36.55 16.87 18.56
C LYS A 258 37.62 17.97 18.51
N ARG A 259 37.94 18.48 17.31
CA ARG A 259 38.85 19.61 17.15
C ARG A 259 38.32 20.89 17.78
N ILE A 260 37.01 21.17 17.67
CA ILE A 260 36.37 22.31 18.33
C ILE A 260 36.30 22.07 19.85
N LEU A 261 35.94 20.85 20.27
CA LEU A 261 35.85 20.45 21.67
C LEU A 261 37.19 20.61 22.40
N ALA A 262 38.31 20.31 21.75
CA ALA A 262 39.65 20.48 22.31
C ALA A 262 40.05 21.94 22.58
N ARG A 263 39.36 22.92 21.97
CA ARG A 263 39.59 24.35 22.21
C ARG A 263 38.81 24.89 23.40
N TRP A 264 37.85 24.12 23.89
CA TRP A 264 37.07 24.50 25.04
C TRP A 264 37.95 24.48 26.27
N HIS A 265 38.07 25.65 26.89
CA HIS A 265 38.68 25.82 28.19
C HIS A 265 37.76 26.74 28.97
N GLU A 266 37.02 26.18 29.91
CA GLU A 266 36.39 26.97 30.95
C GLU A 266 36.97 26.46 32.25
N ALA A 267 37.54 27.37 33.04
CA ALA A 267 37.98 27.02 34.37
C ALA A 267 36.74 26.86 35.24
N THR A 268 36.16 25.66 35.23
CA THR A 268 35.13 25.29 36.20
C THR A 268 35.83 25.02 37.53
N GLY A 269 36.17 26.09 38.25
CA GLY A 269 36.43 25.96 39.67
C GLY A 269 35.15 25.50 40.37
N ASN A 270 35.28 24.85 41.53
CA ASN A 270 34.13 24.57 42.38
C ASN A 270 33.36 25.86 42.62
N ILE A 271 32.03 25.81 42.71
CA ILE A 271 31.19 26.99 42.94
C ILE A 271 31.54 27.65 44.28
N ALA A 272 32.06 26.88 45.24
CA ALA A 272 32.66 27.41 46.46
C ALA A 272 33.79 28.44 46.22
N SER A 273 34.44 28.42 45.06
CA SER A 273 35.44 29.43 44.64
C SER A 273 34.85 30.68 43.99
N ALA A 274 33.51 30.84 43.99
CA ALA A 274 32.79 31.99 43.44
C ALA A 274 33.30 33.34 43.96
N ALA A 275 33.82 33.36 45.19
CA ALA A 275 34.41 34.56 45.79
C ALA A 275 35.62 35.09 44.99
N LYS A 276 36.39 34.21 44.33
CA LYS A 276 37.60 34.53 43.56
C LYS A 276 37.35 34.69 42.05
N ARG A 277 36.24 34.16 41.55
CA ARG A 277 35.90 34.13 40.13
C ARG A 277 34.40 34.03 39.97
N GLU A 278 33.78 34.92 39.19
CA GLU A 278 32.35 34.83 38.88
C GLU A 278 32.04 33.49 38.20
N PRO A 279 31.31 32.56 38.84
CA PRO A 279 30.93 31.30 38.23
C PRO A 279 29.54 31.49 37.63
N ALA A 280 29.42 32.40 36.67
CA ALA A 280 28.17 32.57 35.96
C ALA A 280 28.10 31.52 34.84
N PHE A 281 27.28 30.49 35.03
CA PHE A 281 26.88 29.65 33.91
C PHE A 281 25.95 30.49 33.00
N PRO A 282 26.32 30.75 31.73
CA PRO A 282 25.51 31.60 30.85
C PRO A 282 24.09 31.06 30.68
N GLU A 283 23.07 31.89 30.91
CA GLU A 283 21.66 31.51 30.72
C GLU A 283 21.33 31.12 29.27
N GLU A 284 22.14 31.54 28.31
CA GLU A 284 21.99 31.18 26.91
C GLU A 284 22.24 29.69 26.67
N ARG A 285 23.15 29.07 27.44
CA ARG A 285 23.49 27.65 27.28
C ARG A 285 22.37 26.70 27.73
N LEU A 286 21.40 27.21 28.51
CA LEU A 286 20.22 26.43 28.92
C LEU A 286 19.37 25.99 27.71
N GLN A 287 19.50 26.66 26.56
CA GLN A 287 18.77 26.31 25.34
C GLN A 287 19.15 24.94 24.76
N PHE A 288 20.35 24.45 25.06
CA PHE A 288 20.87 23.18 24.54
C PHE A 288 20.25 21.94 25.22
N ALA A 289 19.38 22.12 26.21
CA ALA A 289 18.55 21.03 26.74
C ALA A 289 17.47 20.59 25.75
N PHE A 290 17.13 21.43 24.76
CA PHE A 290 16.00 21.22 23.88
C PHE A 290 16.45 20.97 22.44
N PRO A 291 15.91 19.95 21.75
CA PRO A 291 16.39 19.57 20.43
C PRO A 291 16.11 20.66 19.39
N TYR A 292 14.86 21.12 19.29
CA TYR A 292 14.46 22.13 18.30
C TYR A 292 14.26 23.49 18.96
N THR A 293 15.34 24.26 19.10
CA THR A 293 15.26 25.67 19.53
C THR A 293 15.77 26.60 18.45
N ALA A 294 14.98 27.63 18.10
CA ALA A 294 15.35 28.62 17.09
C ALA A 294 16.64 29.41 17.41
N LYS A 295 17.11 29.33 18.66
CA LYS A 295 18.30 30.05 19.17
C LYS A 295 19.56 29.17 19.25
N ALA A 296 19.46 27.86 19.00
CA ALA A 296 20.60 26.94 19.00
C ALA A 296 21.01 26.59 17.55
N PRO A 297 21.94 27.33 16.92
CA PRO A 297 22.40 27.01 15.58
C PRO A 297 23.19 25.69 15.59
N ALA A 298 23.01 24.86 14.57
CA ALA A 298 23.80 23.64 14.41
C ALA A 298 25.29 23.98 14.19
N VAL A 299 26.19 23.30 14.91
CA VAL A 299 27.64 23.40 14.67
C VAL A 299 28.02 22.69 13.37
N LEU A 300 28.37 23.49 12.36
CA LEU A 300 28.80 23.01 11.04
C LEU A 300 30.28 22.64 11.03
N ALA A 301 30.65 21.61 10.26
CA ALA A 301 32.00 21.06 10.25
C ALA A 301 33.08 22.09 9.84
N TYR A 302 32.77 23.00 8.92
CA TYR A 302 33.74 24.01 8.44
C TYR A 302 34.12 25.03 9.52
N LEU A 303 33.30 25.21 10.56
CA LEU A 303 33.62 26.12 11.68
C LEU A 303 34.86 25.65 12.46
N SER A 304 35.25 24.39 12.31
CA SER A 304 36.51 23.88 12.86
C SER A 304 37.76 24.47 12.18
N GLU A 305 37.64 25.05 10.99
CA GLU A 305 38.77 25.69 10.29
C GLU A 305 39.10 27.04 10.90
N ASP A 306 38.09 27.77 11.38
CA ASP A 306 38.26 29.02 12.09
C ASP A 306 38.80 28.75 13.51
N VAL A 307 40.04 29.14 13.77
CA VAL A 307 40.71 28.96 15.07
C VAL A 307 40.04 29.75 16.19
N SER A 308 39.35 30.85 15.85
CA SER A 308 38.66 31.71 16.82
C SER A 308 37.35 31.11 17.31
N TYR A 309 36.75 30.19 16.53
CA TYR A 309 35.49 29.56 16.88
C TYR A 309 35.65 28.62 18.08
N ARG A 310 34.84 28.89 19.11
CA ARG A 310 34.69 28.08 20.32
C ARG A 310 33.21 27.78 20.52
N ALA A 311 32.92 26.54 20.88
CA ALA A 311 31.59 26.10 21.28
C ALA A 311 31.70 25.35 22.60
N SER A 312 30.62 25.41 23.39
CA SER A 312 30.54 24.70 24.65
C SER A 312 30.30 23.20 24.43
N PRO A 313 30.74 22.32 25.35
CA PRO A 313 30.63 20.87 25.18
C PRO A 313 29.19 20.42 24.96
N GLU A 314 28.22 21.00 25.66
CA GLU A 314 26.80 20.67 25.50
C GLU A 314 26.21 21.19 24.18
N HIS A 315 26.72 22.27 23.59
CA HIS A 315 26.30 22.74 22.25
C HIS A 315 26.77 21.77 21.16
N ILE A 316 28.02 21.32 21.28
CA ILE A 316 28.61 20.35 20.35
C ILE A 316 27.89 19.00 20.49
N PHE A 317 27.62 18.56 21.73
CA PHE A 317 26.83 17.35 21.99
C PHE A 317 25.39 17.47 21.50
N HIS A 318 24.71 18.59 21.74
CA HIS A 318 23.37 18.88 21.23
C HIS A 318 23.31 18.69 19.72
N THR A 319 24.21 19.35 18.98
CA THR A 319 24.22 19.30 17.52
C THR A 319 24.44 17.87 17.03
N PHE A 320 25.46 17.20 17.58
CA PHE A 320 25.80 15.85 17.14
C PHE A 320 24.69 14.84 17.45
N ALA A 321 24.12 14.90 18.65
CA ALA A 321 23.03 14.01 19.06
C ALA A 321 21.78 14.24 18.21
N LEU A 322 21.45 15.49 17.88
CA LEU A 322 20.32 15.83 17.01
C LEU A 322 20.53 15.32 15.58
N VAL A 323 21.70 15.56 15.00
CA VAL A 323 22.05 15.05 13.65
C VAL A 323 21.96 13.53 13.62
N PHE A 324 22.46 12.84 14.65
CA PHE A 324 22.36 11.40 14.77
C PHE A 324 20.90 10.94 14.91
N SER A 325 20.07 11.58 15.75
CA SER A 325 18.65 11.23 15.90
C SER A 325 17.87 11.40 14.61
N ASP A 326 18.00 12.55 13.95
CA ASP A 326 17.27 12.85 12.71
C ASP A 326 17.70 11.90 11.59
N THR A 327 19.00 11.61 11.48
CA THR A 327 19.52 10.63 10.52
C THR A 327 18.99 9.23 10.82
N SER A 328 19.00 8.82 12.09
CA SER A 328 18.50 7.52 12.52
C SER A 328 17.02 7.33 12.22
N CYS A 329 16.19 8.35 12.50
CA CYS A 329 14.77 8.35 12.19
C CYS A 329 14.55 8.32 10.68
N ALA A 330 15.29 9.12 9.91
CA ALA A 330 15.18 9.17 8.46
C ALA A 330 15.50 7.81 7.82
N GLU A 331 16.58 7.15 8.24
CA GLU A 331 16.93 5.82 7.74
C GLU A 331 15.87 4.78 8.11
N TYR A 332 15.40 4.78 9.36
CA TYR A 332 14.38 3.82 9.79
C TYR A 332 13.08 3.99 8.99
N ALA A 333 12.64 5.23 8.84
CA ALA A 333 11.44 5.59 8.10
C ALA A 333 11.58 5.29 6.60
N PHE A 334 12.76 5.49 6.01
CA PHE A 334 13.05 5.09 4.63
C PHE A 334 13.03 3.56 4.47
N LEU A 335 13.73 2.83 5.35
CA LEU A 335 13.82 1.36 5.26
C LEU A 335 12.45 0.70 5.42
N ALA A 336 11.63 1.17 6.35
CA ALA A 336 10.25 0.69 6.51
C ALA A 336 9.40 0.91 5.25
N ARG A 337 9.59 2.03 4.57
CA ARG A 337 8.79 2.35 3.38
C ARG A 337 9.30 1.69 2.12
N PHE A 338 10.62 1.65 1.94
CA PHE A 338 11.24 1.11 0.74
C PHE A 338 11.33 -0.42 0.76
N LEU A 339 11.74 -1.02 1.88
CA LEU A 339 11.97 -2.47 1.97
C LEU A 339 10.70 -3.27 2.31
N SER A 340 9.86 -2.78 3.23
CA SER A 340 8.59 -3.44 3.58
C SER A 340 7.38 -2.89 2.83
N GLY A 341 7.53 -1.79 2.07
CA GLY A 341 6.42 -1.23 1.28
C GLY A 341 5.33 -0.55 2.10
N VAL A 342 5.61 -0.23 3.36
CA VAL A 342 4.65 0.36 4.30
C VAL A 342 4.16 1.71 3.80
N GLY A 343 2.85 1.92 3.81
CA GLY A 343 2.23 3.20 3.41
C GLY A 343 2.40 3.59 1.93
N MET A 344 2.91 2.70 1.06
CA MET A 344 3.19 3.03 -0.35
C MET A 344 1.93 3.25 -1.19
N ASN A 345 0.80 2.66 -0.81
CA ASN A 345 -0.47 2.83 -1.52
C ASN A 345 -1.09 4.23 -1.32
N ASP A 346 -0.80 4.87 -0.18
CA ASP A 346 -1.35 6.17 0.22
C ASP A 346 -0.28 7.28 0.16
N MET A 347 0.74 7.09 -0.68
CA MET A 347 1.84 8.04 -0.81
C MET A 347 1.35 9.43 -1.23
N PRO A 348 1.70 10.49 -0.49
CA PRO A 348 1.31 11.85 -0.86
C PRO A 348 2.08 12.30 -2.12
N ALA A 349 1.40 13.03 -3.01
CA ALA A 349 1.98 13.55 -4.25
C ALA A 349 3.19 14.49 -4.01
N THR A 350 3.21 15.16 -2.85
CA THR A 350 4.34 15.93 -2.36
C THR A 350 4.75 15.40 -1.00
N LEU A 351 6.02 15.01 -0.83
CA LEU A 351 6.53 14.45 0.42
C LEU A 351 6.89 15.59 1.40
N PRO A 352 6.14 15.79 2.50
CA PRO A 352 6.51 16.79 3.48
C PRO A 352 7.79 16.35 4.23
N PRO A 353 8.57 17.28 4.80
CA PRO A 353 9.76 16.93 5.59
C PRO A 353 9.47 16.01 6.78
N SER A 354 8.25 16.08 7.35
CA SER A 354 7.81 15.17 8.40
C SER A 354 7.73 13.72 7.93
N TYR A 355 7.41 13.49 6.65
CA TYR A 355 7.36 12.15 6.06
C TYR A 355 8.73 11.47 6.07
N MET A 356 9.81 12.26 5.94
CA MET A 356 11.15 11.75 6.03
C MET A 356 11.52 11.31 7.44
N LEU A 357 11.11 12.07 8.46
CA LEU A 357 11.58 11.90 9.84
C LEU A 357 10.65 11.10 10.75
N SER A 358 9.47 10.70 10.26
CA SER A 358 8.47 10.02 11.09
C SER A 358 7.67 8.99 10.30
N LEU A 359 7.15 7.99 11.02
CA LEU A 359 6.11 7.09 10.54
C LEU A 359 4.77 7.55 11.12
N THR A 360 3.72 7.54 10.31
CA THR A 360 2.35 7.73 10.82
C THR A 360 1.94 6.55 11.71
N ALA A 361 0.93 6.73 12.55
CA ALA A 361 0.48 5.65 13.45
C ALA A 361 0.01 4.40 12.68
N ALA A 362 -0.63 4.59 11.52
CA ALA A 362 -1.05 3.50 10.64
C ALA A 362 0.15 2.76 10.02
N GLU A 363 1.13 3.50 9.49
CA GLU A 363 2.38 2.93 8.97
C GLU A 363 3.15 2.18 10.05
N ALA A 364 3.21 2.71 11.27
CA ALA A 364 3.88 2.06 12.40
C ALA A 364 3.21 0.74 12.81
N GLU A 365 1.89 0.64 12.67
CA GLU A 365 1.15 -0.59 12.93
C GLU A 365 1.38 -1.65 11.83
N GLU A 366 1.31 -1.26 10.56
CA GLU A 366 1.62 -2.12 9.42
C GLU A 366 3.05 -2.68 9.52
N GLN A 367 3.99 -1.83 9.95
CA GLN A 367 5.40 -2.16 10.08
C GLN A 367 5.71 -3.20 11.15
N LYS A 368 4.82 -3.46 12.12
CA LYS A 368 5.05 -4.46 13.19
C LYS A 368 5.38 -5.85 12.65
N SER A 369 4.84 -6.21 11.49
CA SER A 369 5.06 -7.50 10.84
C SER A 369 6.50 -7.69 10.32
N HIS A 370 7.11 -6.62 9.79
CA HIS A 370 8.44 -6.62 9.17
C HIS A 370 9.49 -5.87 10.01
N GLN A 371 9.16 -5.55 11.25
CA GLN A 371 9.96 -4.71 12.13
C GLN A 371 11.36 -5.31 12.39
N ALA A 372 11.45 -6.62 12.61
CA ALA A 372 12.72 -7.29 12.93
C ALA A 372 13.76 -7.15 11.80
N VAL A 373 13.36 -7.41 10.55
CA VAL A 373 14.24 -7.29 9.38
C VAL A 373 14.66 -5.84 9.16
N THR A 374 13.75 -4.90 9.39
CA THR A 374 14.03 -3.47 9.26
C THR A 374 15.00 -2.99 10.34
N ILE A 375 14.88 -3.47 11.57
CA ILE A 375 15.82 -3.16 12.66
C ILE A 375 17.20 -3.74 12.35
N GLU A 376 17.28 -5.00 11.89
CA GLU A 376 18.56 -5.61 11.56
C GLU A 376 19.30 -4.89 10.43
N THR A 377 18.58 -4.50 9.38
CA THR A 377 19.14 -3.69 8.28
C THR A 377 19.57 -2.31 8.75
N TRP A 378 18.70 -1.62 9.50
CA TRP A 378 19.02 -0.34 10.11
C TRP A 378 20.30 -0.43 10.95
N ARG A 379 20.43 -1.46 11.78
CA ARG A 379 21.62 -1.69 12.61
C ARG A 379 22.88 -1.84 11.77
N GLN A 380 22.83 -2.61 10.67
CA GLN A 380 23.98 -2.79 9.77
C GLN A 380 24.38 -1.48 9.07
N VAL A 381 23.41 -0.65 8.70
CA VAL A 381 23.63 0.66 8.06
C VAL A 381 24.20 1.66 9.06
N MET A 382 23.63 1.73 10.26
CA MET A 382 23.92 2.75 11.27
C MET A 382 25.07 2.38 12.19
N GLU A 383 25.60 1.15 12.14
CA GLU A 383 26.72 0.71 12.98
C GLU A 383 27.90 1.71 13.04
N PRO A 384 28.38 2.29 11.91
CA PRO A 384 29.45 3.27 11.97
C PRO A 384 29.03 4.55 12.71
N ALA A 385 27.80 5.03 12.48
CA ALA A 385 27.26 6.20 13.16
C ALA A 385 27.15 5.97 14.67
N ILE A 386 26.69 4.78 15.07
CA ILE A 386 26.60 4.36 16.48
C ILE A 386 27.99 4.35 17.12
N PHE A 387 28.99 3.78 16.44
CA PHE A 387 30.37 3.76 16.90
C PHE A 387 30.89 5.19 17.14
N TYR A 388 30.74 6.08 16.17
CA TYR A 388 31.21 7.46 16.29
C TYR A 388 30.46 8.26 17.35
N LEU A 389 29.17 7.97 17.59
CA LEU A 389 28.42 8.55 18.70
C LEU A 389 28.94 8.09 20.06
N GLN A 390 29.26 6.80 20.21
CA GLN A 390 29.87 6.29 21.43
C GLN A 390 31.24 6.93 21.68
N GLU A 391 32.09 6.96 20.65
CA GLU A 391 33.43 7.56 20.70
C GLU A 391 33.39 9.07 21.02
N PHE A 392 32.39 9.78 20.51
CA PHE A 392 32.20 11.20 20.79
C PHE A 392 31.62 11.43 22.19
N ARG A 393 30.63 10.64 22.62
CA ARG A 393 30.08 10.68 23.98
C ARG A 393 31.17 10.50 25.02
N GLU A 394 32.01 9.48 24.86
CA GLU A 394 33.13 9.21 25.77
C GLU A 394 34.11 10.38 25.81
N ALA A 395 34.41 10.99 24.65
CA ALA A 395 35.24 12.19 24.60
C ALA A 395 34.62 13.37 25.35
N VAL A 396 33.29 13.58 25.25
CA VAL A 396 32.56 14.64 25.97
C VAL A 396 32.54 14.38 27.48
N LEU A 397 32.34 13.13 27.91
CA LEU A 397 32.31 12.77 29.33
C LEU A 397 33.71 12.70 29.97
N ALA A 398 34.76 12.52 29.16
CA ALA A 398 36.15 12.48 29.60
C ALA A 398 36.80 13.87 29.77
N LEU A 399 36.11 14.97 29.43
CA LEU A 399 36.68 16.30 29.64
C LEU A 399 37.01 16.53 31.12
N PRO A 400 38.22 17.03 31.44
CA PRO A 400 38.53 17.43 32.80
C PRO A 400 37.63 18.60 33.17
N SER A 401 37.01 18.49 34.35
CA SER A 401 36.17 19.54 34.96
C SER A 401 35.01 20.02 34.06
N ILE A 402 34.04 19.15 33.81
CA ILE A 402 32.78 19.52 33.14
C ILE A 402 31.86 20.17 34.18
N PRO A 403 31.22 21.33 33.88
CA PRO A 403 30.25 21.92 34.79
C PRO A 403 29.06 20.98 35.01
N VAL A 404 28.57 20.87 36.25
CA VAL A 404 27.40 20.04 36.62
C VAL A 404 26.19 20.38 35.75
N THR A 405 25.99 21.67 35.50
CA THR A 405 24.93 22.17 34.62
C THR A 405 25.06 21.65 33.19
N ALA A 406 26.27 21.57 32.62
CA ALA A 406 26.47 21.02 31.28
C ALA A 406 26.13 19.53 31.21
N LEU A 407 26.50 18.73 32.23
CA LEU A 407 26.10 17.31 32.32
C LEU A 407 24.58 17.13 32.41
N LEU A 408 23.91 17.97 33.19
CA LEU A 408 22.45 17.96 33.28
C LEU A 408 21.80 18.35 31.94
N LEU A 409 22.39 19.28 31.19
CA LEU A 409 21.91 19.64 29.86
C LEU A 409 22.04 18.50 28.86
N THR A 410 23.15 17.74 28.87
CA THR A 410 23.28 16.58 27.98
C THR A 410 22.30 15.47 28.34
N ILE A 411 22.08 15.21 29.64
CA ILE A 411 21.08 14.25 30.14
C ILE A 411 19.67 14.66 29.69
N THR A 412 19.26 15.89 29.96
CA THR A 412 17.92 16.39 29.61
C THR A 412 17.69 16.39 28.10
N LEU A 413 18.72 16.77 27.33
CA LEU A 413 18.68 16.63 25.88
C LEU A 413 18.44 15.19 25.47
N THR A 414 19.16 14.21 26.01
CA THR A 414 18.94 12.81 25.65
C THR A 414 17.55 12.28 26.01
N SER A 415 16.98 12.69 27.16
CA SER A 415 15.60 12.36 27.50
C SER A 415 14.61 12.98 26.53
N SER A 416 14.75 14.28 26.23
CA SER A 416 13.87 14.95 25.27
C SER A 416 13.97 14.35 23.86
N LEU A 417 15.18 13.96 23.43
CA LEU A 417 15.38 13.27 22.16
C LEU A 417 14.66 11.92 22.13
N LEU A 418 14.75 11.13 23.21
CA LEU A 418 13.99 9.87 23.31
C LEU A 418 12.48 10.10 23.15
N ASP A 419 11.93 11.15 23.76
CA ASP A 419 10.51 11.50 23.61
C ASP A 419 10.18 11.95 22.19
N THR A 420 11.04 12.76 21.55
CA THR A 420 10.83 13.13 20.14
C THR A 420 10.87 11.93 19.19
N ILE A 421 11.74 10.95 19.45
CA ILE A 421 11.87 9.75 18.62
C ILE A 421 10.67 8.83 18.83
N ARG A 422 10.14 8.76 20.06
CA ARG A 422 8.88 8.09 20.37
C ARG A 422 7.70 8.74 19.64
N ALA A 423 7.59 10.06 19.68
CA ALA A 423 6.54 10.81 18.97
C ALA A 423 6.60 10.62 17.44
N ARG A 424 7.77 10.32 16.88
CA ARG A 424 7.98 10.03 15.45
C ARG A 424 7.68 8.58 15.06
N ASN A 425 7.35 7.71 16.02
CA ASN A 425 7.17 6.27 15.81
C ASN A 425 8.42 5.57 15.22
N CYS A 426 9.62 6.07 15.52
CA CYS A 426 10.89 5.46 15.09
C CYS A 426 11.65 4.78 16.26
N MET A 427 11.05 4.76 17.45
CA MET A 427 11.66 4.18 18.64
C MET A 427 11.72 2.66 18.55
N HIS A 428 12.91 2.11 18.76
CA HIS A 428 13.17 0.67 18.77
C HIS A 428 14.31 0.36 19.77
N PRO A 429 14.47 -0.91 20.20
CA PRO A 429 15.32 -1.27 21.34
C PRO A 429 16.80 -0.88 21.17
N ASP A 430 17.35 -1.02 19.96
CA ASP A 430 18.76 -0.70 19.69
C ASP A 430 19.04 0.79 19.90
N LEU A 431 18.19 1.66 19.37
CA LEU A 431 18.33 3.11 19.55
C LEU A 431 18.08 3.54 20.99
N GLU A 432 17.06 2.98 21.66
CA GLU A 432 16.79 3.24 23.07
C GLU A 432 18.00 2.89 23.95
N SER A 433 18.62 1.74 23.71
CA SER A 433 19.79 1.28 24.47
C SER A 433 20.98 2.23 24.37
N ILE A 434 21.17 2.90 23.23
CA ILE A 434 22.28 3.83 22.99
C ILE A 434 22.15 5.08 23.85
N TYR A 435 20.95 5.67 23.92
CA TYR A 435 20.68 6.84 24.74
C TYR A 435 20.59 6.48 26.23
N MET A 436 19.99 5.34 26.57
CA MET A 436 19.98 4.84 27.95
C MET A 436 21.40 4.62 28.49
N ARG A 437 22.34 4.14 27.64
CA ARG A 437 23.76 4.05 28.03
C ARG A 437 24.35 5.42 28.37
N HIS A 438 24.05 6.48 27.60
CA HIS A 438 24.50 7.83 27.96
C HIS A 438 23.97 8.27 29.33
N LEU A 439 22.68 8.03 29.60
CA LEU A 439 22.06 8.37 30.88
C LEU A 439 22.75 7.63 32.04
N LEU A 440 23.02 6.33 31.88
CA LEU A 440 23.69 5.51 32.89
C LEU A 440 25.13 5.94 33.16
N ASP A 441 25.86 6.39 32.13
CA ASP A 441 27.24 6.86 32.27
C ASP A 441 27.33 8.27 32.84
N ALA A 442 26.37 9.15 32.52
CA ALA A 442 26.39 10.56 32.92
C ALA A 442 25.92 10.79 34.37
N TRP A 443 24.92 10.05 34.86
CA TRP A 443 24.39 10.23 36.22
C TRP A 443 25.43 10.05 37.35
N PRO A 444 26.31 9.04 37.32
CA PRO A 444 27.38 8.90 38.30
C PRO A 444 28.34 10.09 38.32
N LEU A 445 28.58 10.73 37.17
CA LEU A 445 29.44 11.91 37.07
C LEU A 445 28.76 13.13 37.70
N VAL A 446 27.46 13.29 37.50
CA VAL A 446 26.65 14.31 38.18
C VAL A 446 26.70 14.11 39.70
N ALA A 447 26.51 12.89 40.20
CA ALA A 447 26.60 12.60 41.63
C ALA A 447 27.98 12.97 42.21
N ARG A 448 29.07 12.52 41.57
CA ARG A 448 30.44 12.87 41.97
C ARG A 448 30.69 14.37 41.96
N SER A 449 30.10 15.09 41.01
CA SER A 449 30.27 16.54 40.92
C SER A 449 29.55 17.28 42.06
N PHE A 450 28.35 16.84 42.46
CA PHE A 450 27.68 17.35 43.65
C PHE A 450 28.45 17.02 44.94
N ASP A 451 29.02 15.82 45.05
CA ASP A 451 29.83 15.44 46.20
C ASP A 451 31.07 16.33 46.35
N ARG A 452 31.73 16.67 45.23
CA ARG A 452 32.86 17.62 45.22
C ARG A 452 32.45 19.01 45.66
N GLU A 453 31.28 19.50 45.23
CA GLU A 453 30.75 20.79 45.68
C GLU A 453 30.46 20.78 47.19
N VAL A 454 29.88 19.69 47.71
CA VAL A 454 29.65 19.52 49.16
C VAL A 454 30.98 19.48 49.93
N GLN A 455 32.00 18.80 49.42
CA GLN A 455 33.34 18.78 50.01
C GLN A 455 33.99 20.17 49.98
N ALA A 456 33.87 20.90 48.86
CA ALA A 456 34.37 22.25 48.71
C ALA A 456 33.73 23.22 49.72
N LEU A 457 32.41 23.10 49.94
CA LEU A 457 31.68 23.86 50.95
C LEU A 457 32.18 23.57 52.38
N LYS A 458 32.50 22.30 52.69
CA LYS A 458 33.04 21.91 54.01
C LYS A 458 34.43 22.50 54.27
N LEU A 459 35.19 22.78 53.22
CA LEU A 459 36.54 23.34 53.28
C LEU A 459 36.57 24.88 53.25
N LEU A 460 35.41 25.54 53.14
CA LEU A 460 35.31 27.01 53.24
C LEU A 460 35.61 27.46 54.67
N VAL A 461 36.59 28.35 54.82
CA VAL A 461 36.96 28.96 56.10
C VAL A 461 36.62 30.44 56.07
N VAL A 462 35.86 30.90 57.08
CA VAL A 462 35.52 32.31 57.28
C VAL A 462 36.32 32.81 58.49
N GLY A 463 37.40 33.55 58.27
CA GLY A 463 38.02 34.32 59.35
C GLY A 463 39.50 34.65 59.19
N SER A 464 39.87 35.85 59.63
CA SER A 464 41.26 36.24 59.89
C SER A 464 41.83 35.35 61.00
N SER A 465 42.69 34.40 60.66
CA SER A 465 43.54 33.81 61.68
C SER A 465 45.00 34.02 61.28
N SER A 466 45.68 34.81 62.09
CA SER A 466 47.13 34.88 62.22
C SER A 466 47.76 33.55 62.67
N SER A 467 47.16 32.42 62.30
CA SER A 467 47.69 31.10 62.50
C SER A 467 47.97 30.54 61.12
N ALA A 468 49.16 30.86 60.61
CA ALA A 468 49.78 30.11 59.54
C ALA A 468 49.75 28.63 59.92
N ARG A 469 48.72 27.90 59.46
CA ARG A 469 48.72 26.46 59.46
C ARG A 469 49.82 26.08 58.50
N THR A 470 50.95 25.64 59.05
CA THR A 470 51.94 24.88 58.30
C THR A 470 51.20 23.77 57.59
N SER A 471 51.00 23.90 56.27
CA SER A 471 50.52 22.83 55.42
C SER A 471 51.28 21.57 55.80
N SER A 472 50.58 20.54 56.24
CA SER A 472 51.24 19.36 56.78
C SER A 472 52.08 18.73 55.66
N LEU A 473 53.32 18.35 55.98
CA LEU A 473 54.27 17.78 55.02
C LEU A 473 53.70 16.50 54.36
N LEU A 474 52.74 15.86 55.03
CA LEU A 474 52.00 14.68 54.60
C LEU A 474 50.97 14.99 53.50
N GLU A 475 50.25 16.12 53.56
CA GLU A 475 49.37 16.59 52.47
C GLU A 475 50.17 16.94 51.20
N ARG A 476 51.42 17.41 51.36
CA ARG A 476 52.32 17.71 50.24
C ARG A 476 52.92 16.46 49.58
N TRP A 477 52.92 15.32 50.28
CA TRP A 477 53.49 14.05 49.80
C TRP A 477 52.46 13.16 49.11
N THR A 478 51.17 13.28 49.46
CA THR A 478 50.09 12.50 48.84
C THR A 478 49.56 13.12 47.55
N GLY A 479 49.98 14.34 47.18
CA GLY A 479 49.53 15.01 45.96
C GLY A 479 48.07 15.48 46.01
N TRP A 480 47.41 15.41 47.17
CA TRP A 480 46.08 15.94 47.42
C TRP A 480 46.19 17.43 47.74
N ASN A 481 46.48 18.24 46.73
CA ASN A 481 46.47 19.69 46.86
C ASN A 481 45.02 20.21 46.74
N GLU A 482 44.16 19.85 47.70
CA GLU A 482 42.85 20.50 47.87
C GLU A 482 43.09 21.86 48.54
N SER A 483 43.22 22.91 47.73
CA SER A 483 43.43 24.27 48.22
C SER A 483 42.23 24.72 49.06
N SER A 484 42.43 24.96 50.36
CA SER A 484 41.43 25.63 51.19
C SER A 484 41.10 26.99 50.59
N THR A 485 39.82 27.26 50.36
CA THR A 485 39.36 28.56 49.87
C THR A 485 39.22 29.49 51.07
N ASP A 486 40.33 30.19 51.38
CA ASP A 486 40.32 31.25 52.37
C ASP A 486 39.61 32.49 51.77
N LEU A 487 38.45 32.83 52.35
CA LEU A 487 37.61 33.95 51.93
C LEU A 487 38.21 35.31 52.32
N ALA A 488 39.19 35.34 53.25
CA ALA A 488 39.84 36.56 53.72
C ALA A 488 41.11 36.93 52.93
N ALA A 489 41.60 36.04 52.05
CA ALA A 489 42.85 36.22 51.33
C ALA A 489 42.78 37.27 50.20
N ASP A 490 41.59 37.68 49.78
CA ASP A 490 41.36 38.50 48.57
C ASP A 490 41.05 39.98 48.87
N GLY A 491 41.19 40.43 50.13
CA GLY A 491 40.98 41.83 50.53
C GLY A 491 39.53 42.34 50.42
N SER A 492 38.57 41.49 50.04
CA SER A 492 37.14 41.76 50.10
C SER A 492 36.58 41.45 51.49
N ASP A 493 35.52 42.16 51.89
CA ASP A 493 34.84 41.87 53.16
C ASP A 493 34.34 40.41 53.13
N PRO A 494 34.64 39.59 54.17
CA PRO A 494 34.29 38.16 54.17
C PRO A 494 32.78 37.92 54.06
N SER A 495 31.96 38.90 54.48
CA SER A 495 30.51 38.90 54.29
C SER A 495 30.09 39.05 52.83
N GLU A 496 30.78 39.88 52.05
CA GLU A 496 30.50 40.11 50.63
C GLU A 496 30.95 38.89 49.80
N ALA A 497 32.12 38.31 50.13
CA ALA A 497 32.61 37.09 49.52
C ALA A 497 31.66 35.90 49.76
N LEU A 498 31.10 35.77 50.98
CA LEU A 498 30.13 34.74 51.32
C LEU A 498 28.79 34.95 50.61
N GLN A 499 28.31 36.20 50.50
CA GLN A 499 27.12 36.52 49.71
C GLN A 499 27.27 36.11 48.24
N ARG A 500 28.41 36.39 47.60
CA ARG A 500 28.69 35.96 46.22
C ARG A 500 28.67 34.43 46.05
N VAL A 501 29.17 33.69 47.03
CA VAL A 501 29.10 32.21 47.03
C VAL A 501 27.66 31.73 47.16
N ILE A 502 26.87 32.32 48.08
CA ILE A 502 25.45 32.00 48.23
C ILE A 502 24.68 32.30 46.94
N ASP A 503 24.86 33.48 46.36
CA ASP A 503 24.19 33.89 45.13
C ASP A 503 24.55 32.97 43.95
N ALA A 504 25.79 32.52 43.87
CA ALA A 504 26.22 31.54 42.86
C ALA A 504 25.56 30.16 43.04
N TYR A 505 25.46 29.65 44.26
CA TYR A 505 24.71 28.41 44.52
C TYR A 505 23.22 28.58 44.27
N ILE A 506 22.62 29.72 44.66
CA ILE A 506 21.22 30.04 44.33
C ILE A 506 21.05 30.07 42.82
N ALA A 507 21.95 30.69 42.05
CA ALA A 507 21.89 30.71 40.60
C ALA A 507 21.96 29.29 40.01
N MET A 508 22.88 28.44 40.47
CA MET A 508 22.97 27.04 40.02
C MET A 508 21.70 26.26 40.37
N TYR A 509 21.27 26.26 41.63
CA TYR A 509 20.10 25.48 42.06
C TYR A 509 18.80 26.02 41.47
N THR A 510 18.66 27.33 41.27
CA THR A 510 17.50 27.91 40.56
C THR A 510 17.54 27.58 39.08
N ALA A 511 18.72 27.49 38.44
CA ALA A 511 18.85 26.96 37.09
C ALA A 511 18.40 25.50 37.08
N CYS A 512 18.97 24.63 37.93
CA CYS A 512 18.57 23.23 38.09
C CYS A 512 17.07 23.05 38.39
N ALA A 513 16.48 23.89 39.23
CA ALA A 513 15.05 23.83 39.55
C ALA A 513 14.17 24.33 38.39
N ARG A 514 14.59 25.38 37.67
CA ARG A 514 13.96 25.80 36.40
C ARG A 514 14.03 24.68 35.38
N PHE A 515 15.12 23.92 35.35
CA PHE A 515 15.26 22.74 34.51
C PHE A 515 14.29 21.62 34.88
N ILE A 516 14.25 21.22 36.16
CA ILE A 516 13.33 20.17 36.64
C ILE A 516 11.86 20.54 36.38
N ARG A 517 11.48 21.81 36.55
CA ARG A 517 10.13 22.28 36.24
C ARG A 517 9.82 22.25 34.75
N LYS A 518 10.77 22.65 33.88
CA LYS A 518 10.58 22.59 32.43
C LYS A 518 10.52 21.15 31.91
N THR A 519 11.29 20.23 32.48
CA THR A 519 11.20 18.80 32.14
C THR A 519 9.87 18.18 32.61
N ALA A 520 9.38 18.58 33.79
CA ALA A 520 8.08 18.12 34.31
C ALA A 520 6.91 18.64 33.44
N GLN A 521 6.94 19.92 33.07
CA GLN A 521 5.94 20.50 32.16
C GLN A 521 5.94 19.85 30.77
N LEU A 522 7.07 19.32 30.31
CA LEU A 522 7.15 18.56 29.06
C LEU A 522 6.52 17.18 29.19
N ASN A 523 6.75 16.49 30.31
CA ASN A 523 6.07 15.21 30.60
C ASN A 523 4.55 15.36 30.75
N ASP A 524 4.06 16.54 31.16
CA ASP A 524 2.62 16.82 31.28
C ASP A 524 1.97 17.32 29.97
N ALA A 525 2.77 17.76 28.99
CA ALA A 525 2.29 18.28 27.70
C ALA A 525 2.34 17.24 26.55
N ILE A 526 2.92 16.07 26.82
CA ILE A 526 2.89 14.86 25.99
C ILE A 526 1.73 13.99 26.48
#